data_AF-A0A7V2AJ67-F1
#
_entry.id   AF-A0A7V2AJ67-F1
#
_cell.length_a   1.000
_cell.length_b   1.000
_cell.length_c   1.000
_cell.angle_alpha   90.00
_cell.angle_beta   90.00
_cell.angle_gamma   90.00
#
_symmetry.space_group_name_H-M   'P 1'
#
loop_
_entity.id
_entity.type
_entity.pdbx_description
1 polymer ?
#
loop_
_entity_poly.entity_id
_entity_poly.type
_entity_poly.pdbx_seq_one_letter_code
_entity_poly.pdbx_strand_id
1 'polypeptide(L)'
;GRVQRGNLAVFPPGQAREDWAILRALSAVIGDPLPYDDLAQVRSRMAAINPVFDGDDEIRTTAWGDFGQRGQPQAGGFASPVDNFYMTDPISRASVTMANCTRALLDDNQGKTGTDG
;
A
#
# COMPACT_ATOMS: atom_id res chain seq x y z
N GLY A 1 -0.35 13.88 -0.02
CA GLY A 1 -1.45 13.39 0.82
C GLY A 1 -2.80 13.87 0.33
N ARG A 2 -3.16 13.53 -0.91
CA ARG A 2 -4.54 13.66 -1.40
C ARG A 2 -5.25 12.36 -1.02
N VAL A 3 -6.40 12.45 -0.37
CA VAL A 3 -7.19 11.27 -0.01
C VAL A 3 -8.06 10.86 -1.20
N GLN A 4 -8.11 9.57 -1.50
CA GLN A 4 -8.91 9.01 -2.58
C GLN A 4 -9.72 7.83 -2.05
N ARG A 5 -10.89 7.59 -2.63
CA ARG A 5 -11.77 6.49 -2.25
C ARG A 5 -11.91 5.49 -3.40
N GLY A 6 -11.63 4.23 -3.12
CA GLY A 6 -12.01 3.14 -4.01
C GLY A 6 -13.52 2.88 -3.96
N ASN A 7 -14.10 2.49 -5.09
CA ASN A 7 -15.48 2.03 -5.18
C ASN A 7 -15.49 0.51 -5.40
N LEU A 8 -16.46 -0.18 -4.79
CA LEU A 8 -16.60 -1.62 -4.94
C LEU A 8 -16.88 -1.96 -6.40
N ALA A 9 -15.94 -2.66 -7.03
CA ALA A 9 -16.07 -3.13 -8.42
C ALA A 9 -16.59 -4.58 -8.48
N VAL A 10 -16.12 -5.44 -7.57
CA VAL A 10 -16.51 -6.85 -7.46
C VAL A 10 -16.59 -7.25 -5.99
N PHE A 11 -17.41 -8.24 -5.68
CA PHE A 11 -17.47 -8.80 -4.33
C PHE A 11 -16.24 -9.67 -4.03
N PRO A 12 -15.75 -9.69 -2.78
CA PRO A 12 -14.65 -10.57 -2.38
C PRO A 12 -14.98 -12.05 -2.66
N PRO A 13 -14.00 -12.87 -3.08
CA PRO A 13 -14.23 -14.27 -3.41
C PRO A 13 -14.51 -15.12 -2.17
N GLY A 14 -15.41 -16.09 -2.30
CA GLY A 14 -15.69 -17.08 -1.27
C GLY A 14 -16.20 -16.47 0.05
N GLN A 15 -15.44 -16.69 1.12
CA GLN A 15 -15.78 -16.18 2.47
C GLN A 15 -14.97 -14.93 2.87
N ALA A 16 -14.23 -14.32 1.92
CA ALA A 16 -13.54 -13.06 2.20
C ALA A 16 -14.53 -11.95 2.60
N ARG A 17 -14.03 -10.99 3.39
CA ARG A 17 -14.78 -9.87 3.97
C ARG A 17 -13.95 -8.60 3.87
N GLU A 18 -14.58 -7.45 4.08
CA GLU A 18 -13.88 -6.18 4.15
C GLU A 18 -12.95 -6.14 5.38
N ASP A 19 -11.73 -5.61 5.22
CA ASP A 19 -10.70 -5.64 6.25
C ASP A 19 -11.14 -5.00 7.58
N TRP A 20 -11.82 -3.85 7.51
CA TRP A 20 -12.32 -3.15 8.71
C TRP A 20 -13.36 -3.98 9.46
N ALA A 21 -14.22 -4.71 8.73
CA ALA A 21 -15.25 -5.55 9.32
C ALA A 21 -14.63 -6.77 10.01
N ILE A 22 -13.54 -7.33 9.47
CA ILE A 22 -12.77 -8.41 10.11
C ILE A 22 -12.20 -7.92 11.45
N LEU A 23 -11.56 -6.76 11.47
CA LEU A 23 -10.99 -6.18 12.70
C LEU A 23 -12.08 -5.83 13.71
N ARG A 24 -13.20 -5.25 13.27
CA ARG A 24 -14.36 -4.95 14.11
C ARG A 24 -14.96 -6.21 14.73
N ALA A 25 -15.10 -7.30 13.98
CA ALA A 25 -15.60 -8.57 14.50
C ALA A 25 -14.61 -9.17 15.52
N LEU A 26 -13.31 -9.18 15.20
CA LEU A 26 -12.27 -9.66 16.10
C LEU A 26 -12.26 -8.89 17.44
N SER A 27 -12.42 -7.56 17.38
CA SER A 27 -12.44 -6.70 18.58
C SER A 27 -13.52 -7.12 19.59
N ALA A 28 -14.71 -7.53 19.12
CA ALA A 28 -15.77 -8.04 19.97
C ALA A 28 -15.43 -9.41 20.59
N VAL A 29 -14.77 -10.28 19.83
CA VAL A 29 -14.35 -11.62 20.30
C VAL A 29 -13.30 -11.52 21.41
N ILE A 30 -12.40 -10.55 21.33
CA ILE A 30 -11.33 -10.36 22.33
C ILE A 30 -11.78 -9.51 23.53
N GLY A 31 -13.04 -9.08 23.57
CA GLY A 31 -13.63 -8.36 24.71
C GLY A 31 -13.37 -6.85 24.75
N ASP A 32 -12.87 -6.25 23.66
CA ASP A 32 -12.66 -4.80 23.53
C ASP A 32 -13.28 -4.29 22.22
N PRO A 33 -14.62 -4.20 22.14
CA PRO A 33 -15.31 -3.90 20.89
C PRO A 33 -15.04 -2.47 20.43
N LEU A 34 -14.63 -2.33 19.16
CA LEU A 34 -14.46 -1.03 18.52
C LEU A 34 -15.82 -0.29 18.40
N PRO A 35 -15.86 1.05 18.59
CA PRO A 35 -17.10 1.82 18.71
C PRO A 35 -17.65 2.26 17.34
N TYR A 36 -17.62 1.36 16.35
CA TYR A 36 -18.16 1.64 15.01
C TYR A 36 -18.63 0.34 14.34
N ASP A 37 -19.77 0.41 13.65
CA ASP A 37 -20.47 -0.75 13.09
C ASP A 37 -20.71 -0.63 11.57
N ASP A 38 -20.38 0.52 10.97
CA ASP A 38 -20.46 0.75 9.54
C ASP A 38 -19.25 1.54 8.99
N LEU A 39 -19.10 1.52 7.68
CA LEU A 39 -17.99 2.19 6.99
C LEU A 39 -18.01 3.72 7.14
N ALA A 40 -19.18 4.34 7.30
CA ALA A 40 -19.28 5.78 7.49
C ALA A 40 -18.71 6.17 8.86
N GLN A 41 -19.02 5.42 9.91
CA GLN A 41 -18.47 5.61 11.25
C GLN A 41 -16.96 5.38 11.31
N VAL A 42 -16.44 4.39 10.58
CA VAL A 42 -14.99 4.19 10.43
C VAL A 42 -14.34 5.44 9.81
N ARG A 43 -14.93 5.98 8.74
CA ARG A 43 -14.42 7.20 8.08
C ARG A 43 -14.49 8.42 9.00
N SER A 44 -15.58 8.59 9.75
CA SER A 44 -15.68 9.63 10.77
C SER A 44 -14.61 9.49 11.85
N ARG A 45 -14.29 8.26 12.28
CA ARG A 45 -13.19 8.01 13.22
C ARG A 45 -11.83 8.35 12.62
N MET A 46 -11.59 8.04 11.35
CA MET A 46 -10.37 8.42 10.64
C MET A 46 -10.20 9.94 10.58
N ALA A 47 -11.26 10.67 10.22
CA ALA A 47 -11.26 12.14 10.19
C ALA A 47 -11.02 12.75 11.59
N ALA A 48 -11.61 12.15 12.64
CA ALA A 48 -11.39 12.57 14.02
C ALA A 48 -9.93 12.34 14.50
N ILE A 49 -9.25 11.32 13.98
CA ILE A 49 -7.84 11.04 14.29
C ILE A 49 -6.92 11.96 13.48
N ASN A 50 -7.22 12.15 12.19
CA ASN A 50 -6.45 13.03 11.32
C ASN A 50 -7.38 13.74 10.32
N PRO A 51 -7.48 15.08 10.39
CA PRO A 51 -8.32 15.88 9.50
C PRO A 51 -8.03 15.73 8.01
N VAL A 52 -6.88 15.16 7.61
CA VAL A 52 -6.60 14.89 6.20
C VAL A 52 -7.63 13.96 5.56
N PHE A 53 -8.26 13.07 6.35
CA PHE A 53 -9.25 12.10 5.88
C PHE A 53 -10.67 12.67 5.72
N ASP A 54 -10.88 13.93 6.07
CA ASP A 54 -12.20 14.59 6.06
C ASP A 54 -12.61 15.12 4.67
N GLY A 55 -11.68 15.20 3.71
CA GLY A 55 -11.95 15.66 2.34
C GLY A 55 -11.46 14.66 1.30
N ASP A 56 -12.31 14.35 0.31
CA ASP A 56 -11.97 13.47 -0.81
C ASP A 56 -11.42 14.27 -1.99
N ASP A 57 -10.40 13.72 -2.65
CA ASP A 57 -9.73 14.28 -3.83
C ASP A 57 -9.20 15.71 -3.65
N GLU A 58 -9.16 16.20 -2.41
CA GLU A 58 -8.61 17.49 -2.04
C GLU A 58 -7.13 17.38 -1.65
N ILE A 59 -6.34 18.36 -2.06
CA ILE A 59 -4.99 18.56 -1.52
C ILE A 59 -5.11 19.56 -0.38
N ARG A 60 -4.87 19.10 0.85
CA ARG A 60 -4.72 20.00 2.01
C ARG A 60 -3.26 20.42 2.15
N THR A 61 -3.02 21.72 2.09
CA THR A 61 -1.69 22.29 2.36
C THR A 61 -1.36 22.11 3.84
N THR A 62 -0.15 21.65 4.13
CA THR A 62 0.39 21.56 5.48
C THR A 62 1.49 22.60 5.63
N ALA A 63 1.54 23.29 6.77
CA ALA A 63 2.64 24.18 7.09
C ALA A 63 3.93 23.36 7.17
N TRP A 64 5.00 23.89 6.58
CA TRP A 64 6.32 23.30 6.72
C TRP A 64 6.70 23.25 8.20
N GLY A 65 7.01 22.07 8.72
CA GLY A 65 7.45 21.86 10.10
C GLY A 65 8.91 21.43 10.16
N ASP A 66 9.45 21.37 11.36
CA ASP A 66 10.75 20.75 11.59
C ASP A 66 10.65 19.24 11.36
N PHE A 67 11.63 18.66 10.67
CA PHE A 67 11.71 17.21 10.43
C PHE A 67 13.16 16.72 10.47
N GLY A 68 13.31 15.45 10.82
CA GLY A 68 14.60 14.79 10.91
C GLY A 68 15.43 15.24 12.11
N GLN A 69 16.52 14.51 12.34
CA GLN A 69 17.56 14.87 13.31
C GLN A 69 18.91 14.78 12.61
N ARG A 70 19.87 15.59 13.04
CA ARG A 70 21.22 15.54 12.49
C ARG A 70 21.88 14.21 12.86
N GLY A 71 22.08 13.35 11.87
CA GLY A 71 22.82 12.09 12.01
C GLY A 71 24.21 12.18 11.37
N GLN A 72 25.09 11.24 11.72
CA GLN A 72 26.34 11.03 10.98
C GLN A 72 26.02 10.29 9.68
N PRO A 73 26.56 10.72 8.52
CA PRO A 73 26.37 10.01 7.27
C PRO A 73 27.06 8.65 7.36
N GLN A 74 26.34 7.59 7.00
CA GLN A 74 26.93 6.25 6.87
C GLN A 74 27.73 6.15 5.58
N ALA A 75 28.81 5.34 5.60
CA ALA A 75 29.55 5.01 4.40
C ALA A 75 28.73 4.02 3.55
N GLY A 76 28.23 4.47 2.40
CA GLY A 76 27.45 3.66 1.47
C GLY A 76 26.80 4.54 0.40
N GLY A 77 26.67 4.01 -0.82
CA GLY A 77 25.89 4.67 -1.87
C GLY A 77 24.38 4.51 -1.62
N PHE A 78 23.57 5.40 -2.19
CA PHE A 78 22.13 5.20 -2.21
C PHE A 78 21.79 3.99 -3.09
N ALA A 79 20.96 3.09 -2.57
CA ALA A 79 20.39 1.98 -3.31
C ALA A 79 18.88 2.20 -3.51
N SER A 80 18.34 1.67 -4.60
CA SER A 80 16.89 1.65 -4.78
C SER A 80 16.28 0.71 -3.74
N PRO A 81 15.21 1.11 -3.02
CA PRO A 81 14.47 0.18 -2.17
C PRO A 81 13.57 -0.77 -2.99
N VAL A 82 13.47 -0.56 -4.31
CA VAL A 82 12.68 -1.36 -5.24
C VAL A 82 13.63 -1.98 -6.27
N ASP A 83 13.89 -3.28 -6.10
CA ASP A 83 14.74 -4.04 -7.01
C ASP A 83 13.98 -4.51 -8.26
N ASN A 84 12.69 -4.83 -8.11
CA ASN A 84 11.82 -5.25 -9.19
C ASN A 84 10.51 -4.46 -9.16
N PHE A 85 10.40 -3.49 -10.07
CA PHE A 85 9.20 -2.67 -10.24
C PHE A 85 7.93 -3.50 -10.53
N TYR A 86 8.07 -4.65 -11.18
CA TYR A 86 6.94 -5.50 -11.55
C TYR A 86 6.49 -6.44 -10.42
N MET A 87 7.18 -6.48 -9.27
CA MET A 87 6.92 -7.46 -8.19
C MET A 87 6.90 -6.84 -6.79
N THR A 88 6.35 -5.63 -6.66
CA THR A 88 6.42 -4.82 -5.43
C THR A 88 5.45 -5.27 -4.33
N ASP A 89 4.30 -5.84 -4.68
CA ASP A 89 3.21 -6.18 -3.73
C ASP A 89 2.67 -7.61 -3.94
N PRO A 90 1.78 -8.12 -3.07
CA PRO A 90 1.23 -9.47 -3.24
C PRO A 90 0.42 -9.68 -4.53
N ILE A 91 -0.23 -8.64 -5.06
CA ILE A 91 -1.08 -8.74 -6.27
C ILE A 91 -0.19 -8.89 -7.51
N SER A 92 0.81 -8.03 -7.65
CA SER A 92 1.81 -8.08 -8.71
C SER A 92 2.61 -9.38 -8.67
N ARG A 93 3.00 -9.86 -7.47
CA ARG A 93 3.67 -11.15 -7.31
C ARG A 93 2.84 -12.37 -7.70
N ALA A 94 1.52 -12.31 -7.55
CA ALA A 94 0.63 -13.37 -8.00
C ALA A 94 0.31 -13.29 -9.52
N SER A 95 0.72 -12.22 -10.21
CA SER A 95 0.37 -11.97 -11.60
C SER A 95 1.34 -12.63 -12.58
N VAL A 96 0.80 -13.54 -13.40
CA VAL A 96 1.54 -14.17 -14.51
C VAL A 96 2.05 -13.13 -15.51
N THR A 97 1.25 -12.08 -15.78
CA THR A 97 1.64 -11.01 -16.70
C THR A 97 2.85 -10.25 -16.19
N MET A 98 2.87 -9.88 -14.91
CA MET A 98 4.01 -9.19 -14.31
C MET A 98 5.26 -10.07 -14.24
N ALA A 99 5.09 -11.39 -14.05
CA ALA A 99 6.18 -12.34 -14.14
C ALA A 99 6.81 -12.38 -15.54
N ASN A 100 5.98 -12.31 -16.59
CA ASN A 100 6.48 -12.21 -17.96
C ASN A 100 7.19 -10.86 -18.22
N CYS A 101 6.70 -9.74 -17.67
CA CYS A 101 7.39 -8.44 -17.75
C CYS A 101 8.77 -8.49 -17.09
N THR A 102 8.87 -9.11 -15.91
CA THR A 102 10.15 -9.33 -15.21
C THR A 102 11.12 -10.10 -16.11
N ARG A 103 10.68 -11.23 -16.68
CA ARG A 103 11.54 -12.06 -17.55
C ARG A 103 12.02 -11.32 -18.80
N ALA A 104 11.13 -10.57 -19.43
CA ALA A 104 11.45 -9.87 -20.67
C ALA A 104 12.42 -8.68 -20.48
N LEU A 105 12.42 -8.02 -19.31
CA LEU A 105 13.12 -6.75 -19.11
C LEU A 105 14.24 -6.81 -18.08
N LEU A 106 14.16 -7.72 -17.11
CA LEU A 106 15.14 -7.85 -16.03
C LEU A 106 16.02 -9.09 -16.21
N ASP A 107 15.45 -10.22 -16.64
CA ASP A 107 16.24 -11.45 -16.85
C ASP A 107 17.05 -11.39 -18.17
N ASP A 108 16.57 -10.69 -19.20
CA ASP A 108 17.30 -10.53 -20.48
C ASP A 108 18.58 -9.68 -20.35
N ASN A 109 18.74 -8.94 -19.25
CA ASN A 109 19.97 -8.20 -18.93
C ASN A 109 21.04 -9.07 -18.24
N GLN A 110 20.73 -10.31 -17.85
CA GLN A 110 21.71 -11.28 -17.38
C GLN A 110 22.28 -12.07 -18.56
N GLY A 111 23.10 -11.39 -19.36
CA GLY A 111 24.08 -12.03 -20.24
C GLY A 111 23.55 -13.12 -21.17
N LYS A 112 22.78 -12.75 -22.20
CA LYS A 112 22.87 -13.47 -23.47
C LYS A 112 24.24 -13.19 -24.07
N THR A 113 25.28 -13.89 -23.60
CA THR A 113 26.55 -13.93 -24.30
C THR A 113 26.26 -14.55 -25.66
N GLY A 114 26.29 -13.73 -26.70
CA GLY A 114 26.12 -14.16 -28.08
C GLY A 114 27.22 -15.15 -28.46
N THR A 115 27.02 -16.41 -28.13
CA THR A 115 27.67 -17.55 -28.71
C THR A 115 26.54 -18.41 -29.22
N ASP A 116 26.15 -18.13 -30.47
CA ASP A 116 25.73 -19.09 -31.49
C ASP A 116 24.93 -18.32 -32.55
N GLY A 117 25.60 -18.13 -33.69
CA GLY A 117 24.96 -17.75 -34.96
C GLY A 117 24.45 -18.97 -35.70
#